data_AF-A0A7U0TF21-F1
#
_entry.id   AF-A0A7U0TF21-F1
#
_cell.length_a   1.000
_cell.length_b   1.000
_cell.length_c   1.000
_cell.angle_alpha   90.00
_cell.angle_beta   90.00
_cell.angle_gamma   90.00
#
_symmetry.space_group_name_H-M   'P 1'
#
loop_
_entity.id
_entity.type
_entity.pdbx_description
1 polymer ?
#
loop_
_entity_poly.entity_id
_entity_poly.type
_entity_poly.pdbx_seq_one_letter_code
_entity_poly.pdbx_strand_id
1 'polypeptide(L)'
;EYNPDKLRYPRIIIMTDADVDGAHIRTLLLTFFYRQMPELIERGYVYIGLPPLYRLKQGKQELYLKDDNALNVYLASSAVEGAALIPASGEPPITGAALEKLLLLFASANETVVRNAHRYDPALLTALIDLPPLDVAQLEAEGERHPSLDALQMVLNRGNLGSARYTLRFQPANEQRSATLLLVRRHMGEEMTQVVPMAVFESGELRALREVALALHGLVREGAQIVRGNKTQAISSFAQAHAWLFEEAKKGRQIQRFKGLGEMNAEQLWETTVNPDTRRLLQVRIEDAVAADQIFSTLMG
;
A
#
# COMPACT_ATOMS: atom_id res chain seq x y z
N GLU A 1 -1.58 -37.79 30.74
CA GLU A 1 -2.53 -36.68 30.94
C GLU A 1 -1.85 -35.37 30.59
N TYR A 2 -2.52 -34.51 29.84
CA TYR A 2 -2.07 -33.14 29.58
C TYR A 2 -2.19 -32.33 30.88
N ASN A 3 -1.13 -31.62 31.26
CA ASN A 3 -1.14 -30.74 32.42
C ASN A 3 -0.45 -29.40 32.05
N PRO A 4 -1.21 -28.31 31.94
CA PRO A 4 -0.72 -26.98 31.55
C PRO A 4 0.24 -26.39 32.58
N ASP A 5 0.19 -26.82 33.84
CA ASP A 5 1.04 -26.33 34.93
C ASP A 5 2.43 -27.00 34.93
N LYS A 6 2.61 -28.07 34.14
CA LYS A 6 3.92 -28.73 33.91
C LYS A 6 4.62 -28.22 32.65
N LEU A 7 4.27 -27.03 32.17
CA LEU A 7 4.86 -26.44 30.98
C LEU A 7 6.35 -26.14 31.20
N ARG A 8 7.23 -26.88 30.50
CA ARG A 8 8.70 -26.69 30.58
C ARG A 8 9.17 -25.40 29.93
N TYR A 9 8.51 -24.97 28.86
CA TYR A 9 8.88 -23.80 28.08
C TYR A 9 7.71 -22.82 28.03
N PRO A 10 7.76 -21.70 28.77
CA PRO A 10 6.67 -20.74 28.84
C PRO A 10 6.55 -19.86 27.58
N ARG A 11 7.46 -19.98 26.62
CA ARG A 11 7.38 -19.27 25.34
C ARG A 11 7.67 -20.23 24.21
N ILE A 12 6.63 -20.50 23.43
CA ILE A 12 6.70 -21.30 22.21
C ILE A 12 6.67 -20.32 21.04
N ILE A 13 7.74 -20.27 20.26
CA ILE A 13 7.84 -19.38 19.10
C ILE A 13 7.80 -20.23 17.84
N ILE A 14 6.80 -19.99 16.99
CA ILE A 14 6.63 -20.63 15.69
C ILE A 14 7.29 -19.73 14.65
N MET A 15 8.38 -20.20 14.06
CA MET A 15 9.05 -19.55 12.93
C MET A 15 8.83 -20.38 11.67
N THR A 16 8.32 -19.74 10.63
CA THR A 16 8.02 -20.36 9.34
C THR A 16 8.39 -19.39 8.23
N ASP A 17 8.62 -19.90 7.03
CA ASP A 17 8.86 -19.06 5.86
C ASP A 17 7.64 -18.20 5.51
N ALA A 18 7.90 -17.13 4.74
CA ALA A 18 6.90 -16.17 4.31
C ALA A 18 6.18 -16.61 3.02
N ASP A 19 6.32 -17.87 2.64
CA ASP A 19 5.71 -18.49 1.47
C ASP A 19 4.45 -19.29 1.83
N VAL A 20 3.86 -19.92 0.82
CA VAL A 20 2.61 -20.69 0.94
C VAL A 20 2.80 -21.92 1.82
N ASP A 21 3.93 -22.61 1.71
CA ASP A 21 4.24 -23.80 2.51
C ASP A 21 4.47 -23.46 3.98
N GLY A 22 5.17 -22.35 4.25
CA GLY A 22 5.32 -21.76 5.57
C GLY A 22 3.97 -21.36 6.19
N ALA A 23 3.06 -20.81 5.39
CA ALA A 23 1.70 -20.53 5.83
C ALA A 23 0.92 -21.81 6.15
N HIS A 24 1.04 -22.86 5.34
CA HIS A 24 0.39 -24.15 5.59
C HIS A 24 0.84 -24.78 6.90
N ILE A 25 2.15 -24.92 7.12
CA ILE A 25 2.67 -25.53 8.36
C ILE A 25 2.31 -24.70 9.60
N ARG A 26 2.31 -23.36 9.47
CA ARG A 26 1.86 -22.47 10.55
C ARG A 26 0.39 -22.71 10.89
N THR A 27 -0.49 -22.79 9.89
CA THR A 27 -1.92 -23.08 10.09
C THR A 27 -2.14 -24.44 10.73
N LEU A 28 -1.40 -25.47 10.33
CA LEU A 28 -1.44 -26.81 10.94
C LEU A 28 -1.07 -26.77 12.43
N LEU A 29 0.04 -26.10 12.77
CA LEU A 29 0.49 -25.98 14.16
C LEU A 29 -0.50 -25.19 15.02
N LEU A 30 -1.01 -24.06 14.50
CA LEU A 30 -2.01 -23.25 15.21
C LEU A 30 -3.30 -24.04 15.45
N THR A 31 -3.76 -24.77 14.45
CA THR A 31 -4.93 -25.66 14.56
C THR A 31 -4.69 -26.76 15.60
N PHE A 32 -3.49 -27.35 15.61
CA PHE A 32 -3.11 -28.34 16.61
C PHE A 32 -3.14 -27.75 18.03
N PHE A 33 -2.54 -26.58 18.25
CA PHE A 33 -2.60 -25.91 19.55
C PHE A 33 -4.03 -25.57 19.95
N TYR A 34 -4.84 -25.09 19.01
CA TYR A 34 -6.25 -24.78 19.26
C TYR A 34 -7.07 -26.00 19.67
N ARG A 35 -6.95 -27.12 18.93
CA ARG A 35 -7.74 -28.33 19.18
C ARG A 35 -7.27 -29.15 20.38
N GLN A 36 -5.95 -29.22 20.59
CA GLN A 36 -5.36 -30.14 21.57
C GLN A 36 -4.93 -29.46 22.87
N MET A 37 -4.52 -28.18 22.80
CA MET A 37 -3.93 -27.46 23.93
C MET A 37 -4.37 -25.97 23.96
N PRO A 38 -5.69 -25.67 23.93
CA PRO A 38 -6.20 -24.31 23.82
C PRO A 38 -5.72 -23.40 24.96
N GLU A 39 -5.57 -23.97 26.16
CA GLU A 39 -5.06 -23.25 27.34
C GLU A 39 -3.68 -22.60 27.11
N LEU A 40 -2.84 -23.13 26.23
CA LEU A 40 -1.55 -22.50 25.93
C LEU A 40 -1.70 -21.20 25.14
N ILE A 41 -2.74 -21.10 24.30
CA ILE A 41 -3.06 -19.88 23.55
C ILE A 41 -3.75 -18.90 24.49
N GLU A 42 -4.71 -19.35 25.30
CA GLU A 42 -5.41 -18.50 26.28
C GLU A 42 -4.48 -17.88 27.32
N ARG A 43 -3.52 -18.66 27.83
CA ARG A 43 -2.48 -18.18 28.75
C ARG A 43 -1.38 -17.37 28.04
N GLY A 44 -1.44 -17.23 26.72
CA GLY A 44 -0.54 -16.36 25.95
C GLY A 44 0.89 -16.88 25.79
N TYR A 45 1.08 -18.20 25.74
CA TYR A 45 2.39 -18.83 25.62
C TYR A 45 2.86 -19.07 24.18
N VAL A 46 1.97 -18.95 23.19
CA VAL A 46 2.27 -19.18 21.77
C VAL A 46 2.52 -17.85 21.04
N TYR A 47 3.63 -17.78 20.32
CA TYR A 47 4.09 -16.61 19.57
C TYR A 47 4.46 -17.01 18.14
N ILE A 48 4.34 -16.07 17.21
CA ILE A 48 4.82 -16.19 15.83
C ILE A 48 6.04 -15.27 15.67
N GLY A 49 7.13 -15.81 15.13
CA GLY A 49 8.30 -15.02 14.77
C GLY A 49 8.05 -14.20 13.51
N LEU A 50 8.42 -12.92 13.54
CA LEU A 50 8.30 -12.01 12.40
C LEU A 50 9.69 -11.67 11.83
N PRO A 51 10.24 -12.52 10.94
CA PRO A 51 11.51 -12.22 10.28
C PRO A 51 11.40 -10.97 9.40
N PRO A 52 12.51 -10.29 9.11
CA PRO A 52 12.50 -9.15 8.19
C PRO A 52 12.23 -9.61 6.75
N LEU A 53 11.50 -8.79 6.00
CA LEU A 53 11.23 -9.03 4.57
C LEU A 53 12.35 -8.49 3.68
N TYR A 54 13.05 -7.44 4.11
CA TYR A 54 14.10 -6.78 3.35
C TYR A 54 15.39 -6.59 4.14
N ARG A 55 16.52 -6.70 3.46
CA ARG A 55 17.83 -6.23 3.90
C ARG A 55 18.32 -5.14 2.95
N LEU A 56 18.67 -3.99 3.51
CA LEU A 56 19.27 -2.89 2.80
C LEU A 56 20.73 -2.78 3.21
N LYS A 57 21.63 -2.78 2.24
CA LYS A 57 23.06 -2.60 2.46
C LYS A 57 23.55 -1.35 1.74
N GLN A 58 24.17 -0.45 2.50
CA GLN A 58 24.82 0.76 1.98
C GLN A 58 26.24 0.86 2.57
N GLY A 59 27.23 0.47 1.77
CA GLY A 59 28.61 0.37 2.24
C GLY A 59 28.74 -0.65 3.39
N LYS A 60 29.07 -0.17 4.59
CA LYS A 60 29.21 -0.99 5.81
C LYS A 60 27.92 -1.05 6.65
N GLN A 61 26.93 -0.21 6.37
CA GLN A 61 25.67 -0.21 7.12
C GLN A 61 24.71 -1.22 6.51
N GLU A 62 24.12 -2.05 7.38
CA GLU A 62 23.05 -2.99 7.04
C GLU A 62 21.82 -2.65 7.88
N LEU A 63 20.65 -2.62 7.23
CA LEU A 63 19.36 -2.33 7.85
C LEU A 63 18.34 -3.40 7.45
N TYR A 64 17.58 -3.88 8.42
CA TYR A 64 16.53 -4.88 8.22
C TYR A 64 15.15 -4.25 8.35
N LEU A 65 14.30 -4.43 7.32
CA LEU A 65 12.95 -3.91 7.28
C LEU A 65 11.94 -5.06 7.22
N LYS A 66 10.83 -4.92 7.95
CA LYS A 66 9.86 -6.00 8.16
C LYS A 66 8.83 -6.17 7.04
N ASP A 67 8.47 -5.09 6.36
CA ASP A 67 7.36 -5.05 5.41
C ASP A 67 7.62 -4.00 4.33
N ASP A 68 6.80 -4.03 3.27
CA ASP A 68 6.87 -3.08 2.15
C ASP A 68 6.65 -1.63 2.61
N ASN A 69 5.77 -1.41 3.60
CA ASN A 69 5.52 -0.08 4.14
C ASN A 69 6.78 0.51 4.81
N ALA A 70 7.50 -0.29 5.62
CA ALA A 70 8.75 0.15 6.21
C ALA A 70 9.82 0.47 5.15
N LEU A 71 9.86 -0.29 4.05
CA LEU A 71 10.72 0.01 2.90
C LEU A 71 10.32 1.34 2.24
N ASN A 72 9.04 1.56 1.98
CA ASN A 72 8.54 2.78 1.37
C ASN A 72 8.84 4.02 2.23
N VAL A 73 8.63 3.93 3.55
CA VAL A 73 8.96 5.01 4.49
C VAL A 73 10.46 5.29 4.50
N TYR A 74 11.30 4.26 4.56
CA TYR A 74 12.75 4.43 4.51
C TYR A 74 13.21 5.08 3.20
N LEU A 75 12.70 4.61 2.06
CA LEU A 75 13.03 5.16 0.75
C LEU A 75 12.56 6.60 0.60
N ALA A 76 11.37 6.94 1.10
CA ALA A 76 10.87 8.31 1.10
C ALA A 76 11.77 9.24 1.94
N SER A 77 12.13 8.81 3.15
CA SER A 77 13.02 9.57 4.04
C SER A 77 14.39 9.82 3.42
N SER A 78 15.01 8.80 2.81
CA SER A 78 16.29 9.01 2.12
C SER A 78 16.13 9.76 0.79
N ALA A 79 14.99 9.63 0.11
CA ALA A 79 14.73 10.36 -1.13
C ALA A 79 14.67 11.87 -0.93
N VAL A 80 14.20 12.33 0.24
CA VAL A 80 14.11 13.78 0.54
C VAL A 80 15.43 14.41 1.00
N GLU A 81 16.43 13.61 1.36
CA GLU A 81 17.75 14.09 1.77
C GLU A 81 18.42 14.85 0.60
N GLY A 82 18.55 16.17 0.77
CA GLY A 82 19.11 17.06 -0.24
C GLY A 82 18.25 17.20 -1.49
N ALA A 83 16.96 16.85 -1.41
CA ALA A 83 16.01 17.00 -2.52
C ALA A 83 15.06 18.18 -2.34
N ALA A 84 14.65 18.74 -3.47
CA ALA A 84 13.74 19.87 -3.55
C ALA A 84 12.81 19.71 -4.76
N LEU A 85 11.51 19.82 -4.54
CA LEU A 85 10.51 19.92 -5.59
C LEU A 85 10.21 21.41 -5.83
N ILE A 86 10.48 21.87 -7.04
CA ILE A 86 10.14 23.21 -7.53
C ILE A 86 8.84 23.08 -8.31
N PRO A 87 7.68 23.53 -7.79
CA PRO A 87 6.37 23.28 -8.40
C PRO A 87 6.16 23.99 -9.73
N ALA A 88 6.76 25.17 -9.92
CA ALA A 88 6.78 25.94 -11.16
C ALA A 88 8.00 26.87 -11.19
N SER A 89 8.29 27.46 -12.36
CA SER A 89 9.37 28.45 -12.49
C SER A 89 9.15 29.65 -11.55
N GLY A 90 10.12 29.92 -10.67
CA GLY A 90 10.08 31.04 -9.72
C GLY A 90 9.29 30.79 -8.43
N GLU A 91 8.76 29.58 -8.21
CA GLU A 91 8.08 29.21 -6.97
C GLU A 91 9.04 28.68 -5.90
N PRO A 92 8.71 28.84 -4.61
CA PRO A 92 9.54 28.33 -3.53
C PRO A 92 9.62 26.80 -3.56
N PRO A 93 10.81 26.22 -3.32
CA PRO A 93 10.98 24.78 -3.31
C PRO A 93 10.33 24.12 -2.08
N ILE A 94 9.69 22.98 -2.31
CA ILE A 94 9.17 22.08 -1.27
C ILE A 94 10.28 21.10 -0.90
N THR A 95 10.66 21.07 0.37
CA THR A 95 11.81 20.30 0.88
C THR A 95 11.49 19.58 2.18
N GLY A 96 12.36 18.65 2.58
CA GLY A 96 12.30 17.98 3.88
C GLY A 96 10.96 17.31 4.16
N ALA A 97 10.42 17.53 5.37
CA ALA A 97 9.20 16.89 5.85
C ALA A 97 7.96 17.15 4.96
N ALA A 98 7.88 18.31 4.29
CA ALA A 98 6.78 18.60 3.39
C ALA A 98 6.83 17.72 2.14
N LEU A 99 8.02 17.54 1.55
CA LEU A 99 8.22 16.65 0.40
C LEU A 99 8.03 15.19 0.81
N GLU A 100 8.50 14.80 1.99
CA GLU A 100 8.36 13.44 2.51
C GLU A 100 6.88 13.07 2.66
N LYS A 101 6.08 13.97 3.23
CA LYS A 101 4.63 13.80 3.34
C LYS A 101 3.98 13.59 1.96
N LEU A 102 4.37 14.35 0.93
CA LEU A 102 3.84 14.18 -0.42
C LEU A 102 4.20 12.82 -1.02
N LEU A 103 5.45 12.37 -0.83
CA LEU A 103 5.89 11.04 -1.29
C LEU A 103 5.10 9.91 -0.61
N LEU A 104 4.88 10.00 0.70
CA LEU A 104 4.11 9.02 1.47
C LEU A 104 2.63 9.00 1.07
N LEU A 105 2.01 10.17 0.87
CA LEU A 105 0.63 10.26 0.37
C LEU A 105 0.50 9.61 -1.02
N PHE A 106 1.46 9.86 -1.91
CA PHE A 106 1.49 9.25 -3.23
C PHE A 106 1.73 7.74 -3.20
N ALA A 107 2.61 7.25 -2.33
CA ALA A 107 2.81 5.81 -2.14
C ALA A 107 1.52 5.13 -1.62
N SER A 108 0.87 5.73 -0.62
CA SER A 108 -0.39 5.23 -0.06
C SER A 108 -1.54 5.21 -1.07
N ALA A 109 -1.60 6.22 -1.94
CA ALA A 109 -2.55 6.26 -3.06
C ALA A 109 -2.31 5.11 -4.04
N ASN A 110 -1.06 4.87 -4.45
CA ASN A 110 -0.73 3.76 -5.35
C ASN A 110 -1.04 2.38 -4.74
N GLU A 111 -0.74 2.17 -3.45
CA GLU A 111 -1.14 0.95 -2.74
C GLU A 111 -2.66 0.78 -2.75
N THR A 112 -3.39 1.88 -2.58
CA THR A 112 -4.86 1.90 -2.66
C THR A 112 -5.36 1.56 -4.06
N VAL A 113 -4.71 2.01 -5.13
CA VAL A 113 -5.01 1.59 -6.51
C VAL A 113 -4.85 0.07 -6.65
N VAL A 114 -3.70 -0.47 -6.26
CA VAL A 114 -3.37 -1.90 -6.41
C VAL A 114 -4.33 -2.78 -5.60
N ARG A 115 -4.57 -2.43 -4.34
CA ARG A 115 -5.47 -3.18 -3.43
C ARG A 115 -6.89 -3.27 -3.99
N ASN A 116 -7.35 -2.20 -4.62
CA ASN A 116 -8.73 -2.06 -5.08
C ASN A 116 -8.93 -2.35 -6.58
N ALA A 117 -7.87 -2.72 -7.31
CA ALA A 117 -7.90 -3.00 -8.75
C ALA A 117 -8.82 -4.18 -9.14
N HIS A 118 -9.12 -5.08 -8.20
CA HIS A 118 -10.05 -6.19 -8.42
C HIS A 118 -11.52 -5.75 -8.40
N ARG A 119 -11.82 -4.60 -7.76
CA ARG A 119 -13.18 -4.09 -7.55
C ARG A 119 -13.47 -2.86 -8.40
N TYR A 120 -12.48 -2.02 -8.63
CA TYR A 120 -12.58 -0.78 -9.38
C TYR A 120 -11.68 -0.77 -10.60
N ASP A 121 -12.07 -0.04 -11.65
CA ASP A 121 -11.25 0.09 -12.84
C ASP A 121 -9.88 0.76 -12.51
N PRO A 122 -8.74 0.09 -12.76
CA PRO A 122 -7.43 0.64 -12.40
C PRO A 122 -7.07 1.95 -13.12
N ALA A 123 -7.56 2.14 -14.35
CA ALA A 123 -7.30 3.37 -15.11
C ALA A 123 -8.06 4.54 -14.48
N LEU A 124 -9.30 4.32 -14.03
CA LEU A 124 -10.04 5.31 -13.23
C LEU A 124 -9.27 5.67 -11.96
N LEU A 125 -8.89 4.68 -11.14
CA LEU A 125 -8.23 4.93 -9.87
C LEU A 125 -6.89 5.69 -10.04
N THR A 126 -6.12 5.32 -11.06
CA THR A 126 -4.85 6.00 -11.37
C THR A 126 -5.07 7.44 -11.81
N ALA A 127 -6.06 7.69 -12.68
CA ALA A 127 -6.35 9.02 -13.17
C ALA A 127 -6.81 9.97 -12.04
N LEU A 128 -7.51 9.46 -11.03
CA LEU A 128 -7.95 10.24 -9.87
C LEU A 128 -6.81 10.81 -9.02
N ILE A 129 -5.58 10.31 -9.16
CA ILE A 129 -4.41 10.84 -8.41
C ILE A 129 -4.01 12.23 -8.90
N ASP A 130 -4.05 12.48 -10.20
CA ASP A 130 -3.54 13.71 -10.83
C ASP A 130 -4.64 14.76 -11.10
N LEU A 131 -5.90 14.39 -10.92
CA LEU A 131 -7.07 15.21 -11.29
C LEU A 131 -7.68 15.94 -10.09
N PRO A 132 -8.56 16.94 -10.33
CA PRO A 132 -9.26 17.61 -9.24
C PRO A 132 -9.94 16.58 -8.33
N PRO A 133 -9.84 16.74 -7.00
CA PRO A 133 -10.49 15.83 -6.07
C PRO A 133 -11.99 15.85 -6.32
N LEU A 134 -12.59 14.68 -6.47
CA LEU A 134 -14.03 14.59 -6.62
C LEU A 134 -14.70 14.90 -5.27
N ASP A 135 -15.46 15.98 -5.23
CA ASP A 135 -16.26 16.40 -4.09
C ASP A 135 -17.73 16.47 -4.50
N VAL A 136 -18.61 15.89 -3.68
CA VAL A 136 -20.05 15.91 -3.91
C VAL A 136 -20.55 17.34 -4.02
N ALA A 137 -20.11 18.22 -3.12
CA ALA A 137 -20.54 19.63 -3.12
C ALA A 137 -20.14 20.35 -4.42
N GLN A 138 -18.94 20.06 -4.93
CA GLN A 138 -18.48 20.62 -6.21
C GLN A 138 -19.30 20.06 -7.39
N LEU A 139 -19.50 18.74 -7.44
CA LEU A 139 -20.23 18.09 -8.53
C LEU A 139 -21.71 18.52 -8.58
N GLU A 140 -22.33 18.75 -7.41
CA GLU A 140 -23.68 19.30 -7.33
C GLU A 140 -23.72 20.77 -7.78
N ALA A 141 -22.72 21.58 -7.42
CA ALA A 141 -22.62 22.97 -7.85
C ALA A 141 -22.37 23.12 -9.37
N GLU A 142 -21.72 22.15 -10.00
CA GLU A 142 -21.50 22.08 -11.44
C GLU A 142 -22.81 21.89 -12.25
N GLY A 143 -23.88 21.39 -11.61
CA GLY A 143 -25.20 21.27 -12.22
C GLY A 143 -25.26 20.18 -13.31
N GLU A 144 -25.76 20.52 -14.51
CA GLU A 144 -25.92 19.53 -15.61
C GLU A 144 -24.64 19.26 -16.40
N ARG A 145 -23.64 20.15 -16.31
CA ARG A 145 -22.34 19.99 -16.98
C ARG A 145 -21.29 19.79 -15.91
N HIS A 146 -20.47 18.76 -16.04
CA HIS A 146 -19.45 18.44 -15.05
C HIS A 146 -18.04 18.59 -15.64
N PRO A 147 -17.47 19.82 -15.70
CA PRO A 147 -16.12 20.04 -16.22
C PRO A 147 -15.05 19.17 -15.56
N SER A 148 -15.21 18.89 -14.26
CA SER A 148 -14.32 18.01 -13.50
C SER A 148 -14.34 16.58 -14.04
N LEU A 149 -15.53 16.04 -14.31
CA LEU A 149 -15.72 14.72 -14.92
C LEU A 149 -15.33 14.70 -16.39
N ASP A 150 -15.56 15.78 -17.13
CA ASP A 150 -15.14 15.91 -18.53
C ASP A 150 -13.60 15.86 -18.64
N ALA A 151 -12.89 16.53 -17.73
CA ALA A 151 -11.42 16.47 -17.65
C ALA A 151 -10.93 15.05 -17.35
N LEU A 152 -11.56 14.36 -16.39
CA LEU A 152 -11.27 12.96 -16.06
C LEU A 152 -11.56 12.03 -17.24
N GLN A 153 -12.70 12.21 -17.90
CA GLN A 153 -13.09 11.46 -19.08
C GLN A 153 -12.09 11.70 -20.23
N MET A 154 -11.62 12.93 -20.42
CA MET A 154 -10.63 13.24 -21.44
C MET A 154 -9.32 12.49 -21.19
N VAL A 155 -8.83 12.47 -19.94
CA VAL A 155 -7.62 11.72 -19.56
C VAL A 155 -7.78 10.22 -19.81
N LEU A 156 -8.88 9.62 -19.36
CA LEU A 156 -9.16 8.19 -19.57
C LEU A 156 -9.27 7.80 -21.05
N ASN A 157 -9.72 8.73 -21.90
CA ASN A 157 -9.91 8.52 -23.34
C ASN A 157 -8.73 8.96 -24.23
N ARG A 158 -7.56 9.30 -23.66
CA ARG A 158 -6.34 9.63 -24.43
C ARG A 158 -5.74 8.47 -25.24
N GLY A 159 -6.30 7.26 -25.08
CA GLY A 159 -5.87 6.07 -25.81
C GLY A 159 -6.06 6.17 -27.34
N ASN A 160 -5.45 5.23 -28.05
CA ASN A 160 -5.50 5.12 -29.50
C ASN A 160 -6.70 4.28 -29.99
N LEU A 161 -6.79 4.06 -31.31
CA LEU A 161 -7.84 3.22 -31.90
C LEU A 161 -7.78 1.81 -31.29
N GLY A 162 -8.92 1.31 -30.81
CA GLY A 162 -9.02 0.02 -30.11
C GLY A 162 -8.86 0.12 -28.58
N SER A 163 -8.42 1.25 -28.04
CA SER A 163 -8.44 1.49 -26.59
C SER A 163 -9.86 1.54 -26.03
N ALA A 164 -10.00 1.20 -24.75
CA ALA A 164 -11.28 1.33 -24.04
C ALA A 164 -11.78 2.78 -24.06
N ARG A 165 -13.10 2.94 -24.16
CA ARG A 165 -13.79 4.22 -24.08
C ARG A 165 -14.53 4.34 -22.77
N TYR A 166 -14.37 5.48 -22.12
CA TYR A 166 -14.94 5.74 -20.81
C TYR A 166 -15.97 6.86 -20.90
N THR A 167 -17.10 6.68 -20.22
CA THR A 167 -18.09 7.74 -19.99
C THR A 167 -18.33 7.86 -18.49
N LEU A 168 -18.30 9.09 -17.97
CA LEU A 168 -18.51 9.39 -16.56
C LEU A 168 -19.82 10.14 -16.38
N ARG A 169 -20.59 9.78 -15.34
CA ARG A 169 -21.81 10.50 -14.97
C ARG A 169 -21.91 10.61 -13.46
N PHE A 170 -22.27 11.78 -12.97
CA PHE A 170 -22.63 11.97 -11.58
C PHE A 170 -24.13 11.73 -11.40
N GLN A 171 -24.50 11.03 -10.33
CA GLN A 171 -25.86 10.93 -9.84
C GLN A 171 -25.92 11.55 -8.45
N PRO A 172 -26.66 12.66 -8.26
CA PRO A 172 -26.78 13.30 -6.95
C PRO A 172 -27.50 12.38 -5.96
N ALA A 173 -27.33 12.66 -4.67
CA ALA A 173 -28.04 11.93 -3.63
C ALA A 173 -29.56 12.16 -3.73
N ASN A 174 -30.33 11.14 -3.38
CA ASN A 174 -31.78 11.24 -3.21
C ASN A 174 -32.21 10.50 -1.93
N GLU A 175 -33.50 10.48 -1.63
CA GLU A 175 -34.03 9.84 -0.41
C GLU A 175 -33.67 8.35 -0.27
N GLN A 176 -33.32 7.67 -1.35
CA GLN A 176 -33.08 6.22 -1.39
C GLN A 176 -31.61 5.85 -1.67
N ARG A 177 -30.78 6.78 -2.18
CA ARG A 177 -29.43 6.51 -2.66
C ARG A 177 -28.50 7.66 -2.35
N SER A 178 -27.28 7.33 -1.90
CA SER A 178 -26.20 8.29 -1.78
C SER A 178 -25.72 8.78 -3.15
N ALA A 179 -25.09 9.96 -3.18
CA ALA A 179 -24.42 10.49 -4.36
C ALA A 179 -23.43 9.46 -4.91
N THR A 180 -23.42 9.29 -6.24
CA THR A 180 -22.73 8.18 -6.89
C THR A 180 -22.11 8.61 -8.21
N LEU A 181 -20.89 8.16 -8.46
CA LEU A 181 -20.22 8.24 -9.75
C LEU A 181 -20.48 6.97 -10.55
N LEU A 182 -20.98 7.11 -11.77
CA LEU A 182 -21.12 6.03 -12.74
C LEU A 182 -20.00 6.10 -13.76
N LEU A 183 -19.26 5.01 -13.89
CA LEU A 183 -18.26 4.80 -14.93
C LEU A 183 -18.78 3.75 -15.91
N VAL A 184 -18.98 4.13 -17.17
CA VAL A 184 -19.29 3.21 -18.26
C VAL A 184 -18.04 3.00 -19.10
N ARG A 185 -17.49 1.79 -19.08
CA ARG A 185 -16.35 1.37 -19.88
C ARG A 185 -16.83 0.53 -21.07
N ARG A 186 -16.47 0.94 -22.28
CA ARG A 186 -16.74 0.21 -23.54
C ARG A 186 -15.44 -0.26 -24.16
N HIS A 187 -15.29 -1.55 -24.37
CA HIS A 187 -14.09 -2.12 -24.98
C HIS A 187 -14.43 -3.40 -25.74
N MET A 188 -14.01 -3.51 -27.01
CA MET A 188 -14.22 -4.70 -27.85
C MET A 188 -15.68 -5.20 -27.91
N GLY A 189 -16.65 -4.29 -27.93
CA GLY A 189 -18.08 -4.61 -27.98
C GLY A 189 -18.71 -4.94 -26.61
N GLU A 190 -17.92 -5.05 -25.55
CA GLU A 190 -18.40 -5.18 -24.18
C GLU A 190 -18.63 -3.80 -23.56
N GLU A 191 -19.74 -3.65 -22.85
CA GLU A 191 -20.03 -2.49 -22.01
C GLU A 191 -20.13 -2.92 -20.55
N MET A 192 -19.29 -2.34 -19.71
CA MET A 192 -19.28 -2.56 -18.27
C MET A 192 -19.62 -1.25 -17.57
N THR A 193 -20.66 -1.26 -16.74
CA THR A 193 -21.02 -0.12 -15.89
C THR A 193 -20.59 -0.39 -14.45
N GLN A 194 -19.76 0.49 -13.91
CA GLN A 194 -19.31 0.48 -12.53
C GLN A 194 -19.97 1.61 -11.75
N VAL A 195 -20.51 1.25 -10.59
CA VAL A 195 -21.22 2.16 -9.68
C VAL A 195 -20.31 2.43 -8.49
N VAL A 196 -19.86 3.68 -8.34
CA VAL A 196 -18.91 4.09 -7.29
C VAL A 196 -19.59 5.11 -6.36
N PRO A 197 -20.05 4.70 -5.18
CA PRO A 197 -20.63 5.63 -4.21
C PRO A 197 -19.62 6.70 -3.79
N MET A 198 -20.02 7.97 -3.77
CA MET A 198 -19.08 9.07 -3.47
C MET A 198 -18.47 8.97 -2.06
N ALA A 199 -19.20 8.39 -1.11
CA ALA A 199 -18.73 8.16 0.26
C ALA A 199 -17.43 7.34 0.34
N VAL A 200 -17.13 6.49 -0.67
CA VAL A 200 -15.89 5.69 -0.65
C VAL A 200 -14.62 6.54 -0.79
N PHE A 201 -14.73 7.76 -1.34
CA PHE A 201 -13.63 8.72 -1.45
C PHE A 201 -13.47 9.59 -0.19
N GLU A 202 -14.51 9.75 0.62
CA GLU A 202 -14.47 10.58 1.83
C GLU A 202 -14.05 9.79 3.08
N SER A 203 -14.71 8.66 3.30
CA SER A 203 -14.54 7.84 4.51
C SER A 203 -14.23 6.37 4.23
N GLY A 204 -14.27 5.95 2.96
CA GLY A 204 -14.05 4.56 2.56
C GLY A 204 -12.63 4.24 2.10
N GLU A 205 -12.53 3.11 1.40
CA GLU A 205 -11.26 2.49 1.00
C GLU A 205 -10.48 3.28 -0.07
N LEU A 206 -11.10 4.26 -0.72
CA LEU A 206 -10.49 5.12 -1.74
C LEU A 206 -10.12 6.51 -1.20
N ARG A 207 -10.24 6.74 0.11
CA ARG A 207 -9.90 8.01 0.77
C ARG A 207 -8.49 8.50 0.45
N ALA A 208 -7.51 7.60 0.40
CA ALA A 208 -6.13 7.96 0.07
C ALA A 208 -5.99 8.61 -1.32
N LEU A 209 -6.85 8.24 -2.29
CA LEU A 209 -6.86 8.88 -3.62
C LEU A 209 -7.35 10.33 -3.54
N ARG A 210 -8.37 10.61 -2.72
CA ARG A 210 -8.85 11.98 -2.52
C ARG A 210 -7.82 12.83 -1.79
N GLU A 211 -7.17 12.29 -0.76
CA GLU A 211 -6.14 13.00 0.01
C GLU A 211 -4.92 13.34 -0.85
N VAL A 212 -4.47 12.42 -1.71
CA VAL A 212 -3.36 12.71 -2.62
C VAL A 212 -3.77 13.71 -3.70
N ALA A 213 -4.98 13.60 -4.25
CA ALA A 213 -5.48 14.53 -5.25
C ALA A 213 -5.55 15.96 -4.69
N LEU A 214 -6.05 16.12 -3.46
CA LEU A 214 -6.04 17.42 -2.77
C LEU A 214 -4.64 18.02 -2.59
N ALA A 215 -3.63 17.17 -2.36
CA ALA A 215 -2.25 17.61 -2.13
C ALA A 215 -1.48 17.89 -3.43
N LEU A 216 -1.78 17.17 -4.51
CA LEU A 216 -1.04 17.24 -5.78
C LEU A 216 -1.74 18.04 -6.86
N HIS A 217 -3.06 18.19 -6.79
CA HIS A 217 -3.82 18.89 -7.81
C HIS A 217 -3.32 20.33 -7.98
N GLY A 218 -2.91 20.66 -9.21
CA GLY A 218 -2.37 21.96 -9.55
C GLY A 218 -0.98 22.26 -8.98
N LEU A 219 -0.34 21.31 -8.29
CA LEU A 219 1.00 21.49 -7.71
C LEU A 219 2.06 21.57 -8.81
N VAL A 220 2.11 20.56 -9.68
CA VAL A 220 3.10 20.49 -10.77
C VAL A 220 2.58 21.30 -11.95
N ARG A 221 3.27 22.39 -12.27
CA ARG A 221 2.92 23.32 -13.36
C ARG A 221 4.05 23.46 -14.37
N GLU A 222 3.88 24.35 -15.34
CA GLU A 222 4.91 24.61 -16.35
C GLU A 222 6.23 25.07 -15.71
N GLY A 223 7.33 24.44 -16.13
CA GLY A 223 8.66 24.68 -15.55
C GLY A 223 8.93 23.96 -14.24
N ALA A 224 8.08 23.02 -13.82
CA ALA A 224 8.32 22.19 -12.64
C ALA A 224 9.60 21.35 -12.77
N GLN A 225 10.35 21.27 -11.68
CA GLN A 225 11.61 20.54 -11.61
C GLN A 225 11.77 19.83 -10.28
N ILE A 226 12.43 18.69 -10.30
CA ILE A 226 12.91 18.02 -9.11
C ILE A 226 14.43 18.08 -9.07
N VAL A 227 14.96 18.49 -7.92
CA VAL A 227 16.40 18.62 -7.69
C VAL A 227 16.79 17.67 -6.58
N ARG A 228 17.96 17.03 -6.70
CA ARG A 228 18.59 16.28 -5.61
C ARG A 228 20.10 16.42 -5.69
N GLY A 229 20.69 17.08 -4.68
CA GLY A 229 22.09 17.46 -4.70
C GLY A 229 22.42 18.28 -5.95
N ASN A 230 23.28 17.76 -6.82
CA ASN A 230 23.73 18.44 -8.04
C ASN A 230 22.94 18.05 -9.30
N LYS A 231 21.95 17.16 -9.18
CA LYS A 231 21.15 16.69 -10.31
C LYS A 231 19.79 17.38 -10.31
N THR A 232 19.33 17.74 -11.50
CA THR A 232 18.02 18.34 -11.74
C THR A 232 17.33 17.60 -12.87
N GLN A 233 16.04 17.35 -12.72
CA GLN A 233 15.18 16.80 -13.76
C GLN A 233 13.92 17.64 -13.90
N ALA A 234 13.60 18.02 -15.14
CA ALA A 234 12.30 18.60 -15.47
C ALA A 234 11.22 17.51 -15.40
N ILE A 235 10.07 17.86 -14.83
CA ILE A 235 8.96 16.94 -14.60
C ILE A 235 7.67 17.52 -15.15
N SER A 236 6.79 16.65 -15.64
CA SER A 236 5.43 17.02 -16.07
C SER A 236 4.34 16.46 -15.16
N SER A 237 4.70 15.61 -14.19
CA SER A 237 3.78 15.08 -13.19
C SER A 237 4.53 14.71 -11.91
N PHE A 238 3.80 14.63 -10.80
CA PHE A 238 4.38 14.19 -9.54
C PHE A 238 4.84 12.73 -9.59
N ALA A 239 4.16 11.88 -10.37
CA ALA A 239 4.58 10.50 -10.61
C ALA A 239 6.00 10.40 -11.17
N GLN A 240 6.39 11.30 -12.08
CA GLN A 240 7.77 11.37 -12.60
C GLN A 240 8.77 11.80 -11.51
N ALA A 241 8.40 12.78 -10.67
CA ALA A 241 9.23 13.22 -9.56
C ALA A 241 9.46 12.09 -8.55
N HIS A 242 8.38 11.40 -8.15
CA HIS A 242 8.44 10.25 -7.25
C HIS A 242 9.33 9.15 -7.82
N ALA A 243 9.10 8.74 -9.07
CA ALA A 243 9.89 7.69 -9.73
C ALA A 243 11.38 8.07 -9.78
N TRP A 244 11.71 9.29 -10.20
CA TRP A 244 13.10 9.73 -10.26
C TRP A 244 13.78 9.77 -8.90
N LEU A 245 13.12 10.33 -7.89
CA LEU A 245 13.66 10.41 -6.53
C LEU A 245 13.89 9.03 -5.93
N PHE A 246 12.95 8.10 -6.11
CA PHE A 246 13.07 6.72 -5.62
C PHE A 246 14.19 5.98 -6.34
N GLU A 247 14.35 6.14 -7.65
CA GLU A 247 15.48 5.56 -8.37
C GLU A 247 16.82 6.12 -7.89
N GLU A 248 16.94 7.44 -7.72
CA GLU A 248 18.13 8.03 -7.11
C GLU A 248 18.34 7.56 -5.66
N ALA A 249 17.27 7.28 -4.89
CA ALA A 249 17.38 6.77 -3.53
C ALA A 249 17.79 5.29 -3.50
N LYS A 250 17.46 4.50 -4.52
CA LYS A 250 17.95 3.12 -4.62
C LYS A 250 19.40 3.05 -5.07
N LYS A 251 19.92 4.05 -5.79
CA LYS A 251 21.31 4.07 -6.26
C LYS A 251 22.29 3.97 -5.09
N GLY A 252 23.26 3.07 -5.22
CA GLY A 252 24.27 2.80 -4.19
C GLY A 252 23.78 1.94 -3.02
N ARG A 253 22.54 1.44 -3.05
CA ARG A 253 21.98 0.52 -2.06
C ARG A 253 21.70 -0.83 -2.68
N GLN A 254 22.11 -1.89 -2.01
CA GLN A 254 21.70 -3.25 -2.36
C GLN A 254 20.48 -3.60 -1.53
N ILE A 255 19.33 -3.76 -2.19
CA ILE A 255 18.08 -4.18 -1.55
C ILE A 255 17.89 -5.66 -1.87
N GLN A 256 17.94 -6.50 -0.83
CA GLN A 256 17.62 -7.92 -0.92
C GLN A 256 16.28 -8.17 -0.25
N ARG A 257 15.40 -8.90 -0.93
CA ARG A 257 14.16 -9.41 -0.34
C ARG A 257 14.38 -10.85 0.10
N PHE A 258 14.04 -11.16 1.35
CA PHE A 258 14.04 -12.53 1.85
C PHE A 258 12.72 -13.21 1.47
N LYS A 259 12.80 -14.41 0.88
CA LYS A 259 11.63 -15.24 0.59
C LYS A 259 11.42 -16.35 1.61
N GLY A 260 12.51 -16.79 2.24
CA GLY A 260 12.49 -17.80 3.30
C GLY A 260 13.63 -17.56 4.29
N LEU A 261 13.51 -18.16 5.47
CA LEU A 261 14.48 -18.11 6.55
C LEU A 261 15.84 -18.70 6.12
N GLY A 262 15.82 -19.68 5.21
CA GLY A 262 17.03 -20.31 4.67
C GLY A 262 17.88 -19.41 3.76
N GLU A 263 17.36 -18.24 3.34
CA GLU A 263 18.15 -17.25 2.59
C GLU A 263 19.03 -16.38 3.51
N MET A 264 18.84 -16.49 4.83
CA MET A 264 19.62 -15.79 5.85
C MET A 264 20.75 -16.69 6.34
N ASN A 265 21.94 -16.14 6.54
CA ASN A 265 22.99 -16.86 7.24
C ASN A 265 22.69 -16.94 8.75
N ALA A 266 23.45 -17.76 9.50
CA ALA A 266 23.19 -17.98 10.92
C ALA A 266 23.27 -16.71 11.78
N GLU A 267 24.23 -15.82 11.48
CA GLU A 267 24.41 -14.55 12.20
C GLU A 267 23.23 -13.61 11.94
N GLN A 268 22.79 -13.50 10.68
CA GLN A 268 21.63 -12.71 10.29
C GLN A 268 20.37 -13.21 10.97
N LEU A 269 20.12 -14.53 10.92
CA LEU A 269 18.96 -15.13 11.57
C LEU A 269 18.96 -14.87 13.09
N TRP A 270 20.14 -14.97 13.72
CA TRP A 270 20.32 -14.63 15.12
C TRP A 270 19.98 -13.16 15.38
N GLU A 271 20.64 -12.24 14.68
CA GLU A 271 20.48 -10.79 14.89
C GLU A 271 19.07 -10.28 14.62
N THR A 272 18.34 -10.87 13.67
CA THR A 272 17.04 -10.33 13.26
C THR A 272 15.86 -11.04 13.91
N THR A 273 15.96 -12.35 14.12
CA THR A 273 14.78 -13.19 14.36
C THR A 273 14.85 -13.94 15.69
N VAL A 274 16.05 -14.29 16.17
CA VAL A 274 16.21 -15.10 17.39
C VAL A 274 16.62 -14.28 18.61
N ASN A 275 17.46 -13.25 18.42
CA ASN A 275 18.01 -12.43 19.51
C ASN A 275 16.87 -11.78 20.33
N PRO A 276 16.78 -12.03 21.65
CA PRO A 276 15.74 -11.49 22.51
C PRO A 276 15.58 -9.97 22.48
N ASP A 277 16.66 -9.23 22.20
CA ASP A 277 16.69 -7.76 22.26
C ASP A 277 16.16 -7.12 20.97
N THR A 278 16.25 -7.82 19.84
CA THR A 278 15.94 -7.28 18.51
C THR A 278 14.78 -7.97 17.82
N ARG A 279 14.46 -9.21 18.21
CA ARG A 279 13.41 -10.02 17.58
C ARG A 279 12.05 -9.37 17.70
N ARG A 280 11.22 -9.62 16.69
CA ARG A 280 9.82 -9.21 16.67
C ARG A 280 8.94 -10.45 16.74
N LEU A 281 8.07 -10.47 17.74
CA LEU A 281 7.14 -11.57 17.99
C LEU A 281 5.71 -11.06 17.96
N LEU A 282 4.81 -11.84 17.37
CA LEU A 282 3.37 -11.65 17.47
C LEU A 282 2.81 -12.69 18.44
N GLN A 283 2.15 -12.25 19.51
CA GLN A 283 1.46 -13.16 20.42
C GLN A 283 0.15 -13.63 19.78
N VAL A 284 -0.07 -14.94 19.74
CA VAL A 284 -1.27 -15.54 19.14
C VAL A 284 -2.46 -15.39 20.09
N ARG A 285 -3.59 -14.89 19.58
CA ARG A 285 -4.86 -14.83 20.31
C ARG A 285 -5.74 -16.02 19.95
N ILE A 286 -6.76 -16.27 20.77
CA ILE A 286 -7.75 -17.33 20.50
C ILE A 286 -8.45 -17.11 19.15
N GLU A 287 -8.75 -15.86 18.81
CA GLU A 287 -9.37 -15.45 17.54
C GLU A 287 -8.52 -15.86 16.33
N ASP A 288 -7.21 -15.66 16.41
CA ASP A 288 -6.26 -16.04 15.35
C ASP A 288 -6.24 -17.56 15.16
N ALA A 289 -6.34 -18.31 16.26
CA ALA A 289 -6.31 -19.76 16.26
C ALA A 289 -7.62 -20.38 15.72
N VAL A 290 -8.77 -19.75 16.01
CA VAL A 290 -10.06 -20.10 15.40
C VAL A 290 -10.03 -19.85 13.89
N ALA A 291 -9.50 -18.70 13.45
CA ALA A 291 -9.36 -18.41 12.03
C ALA A 291 -8.46 -19.43 11.32
N ALA A 292 -7.36 -19.84 11.95
CA ALA A 292 -6.50 -20.90 11.43
C ALA A 292 -7.24 -22.25 11.29
N ASP A 293 -8.06 -22.63 12.28
CA ASP A 293 -8.86 -23.86 12.26
C ASP A 293 -9.92 -23.86 11.15
N GLN A 294 -10.55 -22.71 10.90
CA GLN A 294 -11.50 -22.54 9.78
C GLN A 294 -10.80 -22.70 8.43
N ILE A 295 -9.62 -22.09 8.25
CA ILE A 295 -8.81 -22.24 7.04
C ILE A 295 -8.42 -23.71 6.85
N PHE A 296 -7.94 -24.37 7.91
CA PHE A 296 -7.59 -25.79 7.86
C PHE A 296 -8.78 -26.66 7.45
N SER A 297 -9.94 -26.46 8.07
CA SER A 297 -11.16 -27.23 7.75
C SER A 297 -11.60 -26.99 6.30
N THR A 298 -11.59 -25.74 5.84
CA THR A 298 -11.92 -25.40 4.44
C THR A 298 -10.99 -26.08 3.43
N LEU A 299 -9.70 -26.21 3.76
CA LEU A 299 -8.71 -26.86 2.88
C LEU A 299 -8.80 -28.39 2.90
N MET A 300 -9.33 -28.99 3.96
CA MET A 300 -9.40 -30.44 4.14
C MET A 300 -10.75 -31.05 3.73
N GLY A 301 -11.75 -30.22 3.42
CA GLY A 301 -13.10 -30.63 2.98
C GLY A 301 -14.00 -31.03 4.14
#